data_AF-R7FIU3-F1
#
_entry.id   AF-R7FIU3-F1
#
_cell.length_a   1.000
_cell.length_b   1.000
_cell.length_c   1.000
_cell.angle_alpha   90.00
_cell.angle_beta   90.00
_cell.angle_gamma   90.00
#
_symmetry.space_group_name_H-M   'P 1'
#
loop_
_entity.id
_entity.type
_entity.pdbx_description
1 polymer ?
#
loop_
_entity_poly.entity_id
_entity_poly.type
_entity_poly.pdbx_seq_one_letter_code
_entity_poly.pdbx_strand_id
1 'polypeptide(L)'
;MEKDLDKKLYNDYLNGEKEAFEILYNKYKNKIEYFIYNIVKDYQKAEDIAQETFIYVIQHQMRENSSFKYYIYLVARSKALNYIHVEKRRNEITEKYLTNDDEQIEKDVLDIITAEESKKELLESIELLDERYKNAIYLVNIEGLSYEETSKILGETLQNTKNLIHRGKKQLRKILLKKGFNEMNKVLKIFVIIICTTIALSGIVYATTVIYNKYIKNNTNHNITMNPSYQSTLDENTINNLWVGTLDLAWKDLEEKIGLNKIELEGEMPQIANDLNESTFSKEMLNPNDYKINVERTVTNGYKIDATLNKELNFLESFDNFSDYKWTFGNSEEYIKYFGINNASPEEMNKNVEILFYNKLNNGSLLSNDMAIKLKTKEGDEIILYRTDDKKSFDEYYEDIKAKTKNYKGRTEFSEDDELRVPYVKVNGMINYNQLYDKKIKNSKGLYIYDVIQNVNFYLNERGCNLSSKATMVTEYMGIGQDTKYCYFQDTFIIFMKEKNSDKPYFALKVDNNDILEKIEETDEPKIFDSTTLADREKYYSKYLQGGEYKFFEDEKYEYYYPSQKTKVVMVYFPNGVTMTVEEALKQGKISMDLLDKYEIEYFKKEK
;
A
#
# COMPACT_ATOMS: atom_id res chain seq x y z
N MET A 1 32.15 27.84 -18.97
CA MET A 1 32.24 28.68 -20.19
C MET A 1 33.33 29.74 -20.07
N GLU A 2 33.37 30.60 -19.04
CA GLU A 2 34.31 31.73 -19.00
C GLU A 2 35.81 31.36 -18.85
N LYS A 3 36.15 30.37 -18.01
CA LYS A 3 37.54 29.92 -17.77
C LYS A 3 38.22 29.32 -19.02
N ASP A 4 37.41 28.85 -19.97
CA ASP A 4 37.85 28.24 -21.22
C ASP A 4 38.10 29.28 -22.32
N LEU A 5 37.30 30.37 -22.30
CA LEU A 5 37.43 31.48 -23.24
C LEU A 5 38.71 32.29 -23.02
N ASP A 6 39.08 32.60 -21.78
CA ASP A 6 40.29 33.38 -21.48
C ASP A 6 41.57 32.60 -21.84
N LYS A 7 41.55 31.27 -21.66
CA LYS A 7 42.64 30.38 -22.07
C LYS A 7 42.75 30.31 -23.60
N LYS A 8 41.61 30.25 -24.30
CA LYS A 8 41.55 30.28 -25.75
C LYS A 8 42.14 31.59 -26.31
N LEU A 9 41.67 32.74 -25.84
CA LEU A 9 42.18 34.06 -26.28
C LEU A 9 43.69 34.21 -26.07
N TYR A 10 44.23 33.67 -24.97
CA TYR A 10 45.67 33.72 -24.73
C TYR A 10 46.46 32.83 -25.70
N ASN A 11 45.93 31.65 -26.04
CA ASN A 11 46.54 30.77 -27.04
C ASN A 11 46.46 31.38 -28.45
N ASP A 12 45.34 32.01 -28.80
CA ASP A 12 45.16 32.71 -30.08
C ASP A 12 46.21 33.85 -30.21
N TYR A 13 46.47 34.57 -29.12
CA TYR A 13 47.58 35.55 -29.04
C TYR A 13 48.96 34.91 -29.27
N LEU A 14 49.26 33.78 -28.62
CA LEU A 14 50.54 33.08 -28.83
C LEU A 14 50.72 32.60 -30.28
N ASN A 15 49.63 32.35 -30.99
CA ASN A 15 49.61 31.98 -32.41
C ASN A 15 49.71 33.17 -33.37
N GLY A 16 49.81 34.41 -32.85
CA GLY A 16 50.06 35.62 -33.63
C GLY A 16 48.87 36.58 -33.76
N GLU A 17 47.70 36.25 -33.20
CA GLU A 17 46.51 37.12 -33.23
C GLU A 17 46.59 38.19 -32.13
N LYS A 18 47.12 39.37 -32.47
CA LYS A 18 47.38 40.45 -31.49
C LYS A 18 46.09 40.98 -30.85
N GLU A 19 44.99 40.97 -31.58
CA GLU A 19 43.67 41.42 -31.15
C GLU A 19 43.11 40.57 -30.00
N ALA A 20 43.49 39.29 -29.92
CA ALA A 20 43.06 38.40 -28.85
C ALA A 20 43.61 38.85 -27.47
N PHE A 21 44.82 39.40 -27.44
CA PHE A 21 45.39 39.96 -26.22
C PHE A 21 44.74 41.28 -25.82
N GLU A 22 44.29 42.09 -26.78
CA GLU A 22 43.59 43.35 -26.51
C GLU A 22 42.28 43.11 -25.74
N ILE A 23 41.55 42.04 -26.09
CA ILE A 23 40.35 41.62 -25.35
C ILE A 23 40.70 41.23 -23.90
N LEU A 24 41.79 40.49 -23.70
CA LEU A 24 42.26 40.14 -22.36
C LEU A 24 42.71 41.38 -21.58
N TYR A 25 43.42 42.30 -22.21
CA TYR A 25 43.85 43.56 -21.61
C TYR A 25 42.65 44.36 -21.11
N ASN A 26 41.67 44.62 -21.98
CA ASN A 26 40.47 45.38 -21.63
C ASN A 26 39.64 44.71 -20.52
N LYS A 27 39.61 43.36 -20.49
CA LYS A 27 38.91 42.60 -19.45
C LYS A 27 39.59 42.69 -18.08
N TYR A 28 40.93 42.70 -18.05
CA TYR A 28 41.70 42.55 -16.82
C TYR A 28 42.35 43.83 -16.29
N LYS A 29 42.54 44.86 -17.12
CA LYS A 29 43.27 46.09 -16.76
C LYS A 29 42.84 46.65 -15.40
N ASN A 30 41.59 47.08 -15.30
CA ASN A 30 41.05 47.72 -14.09
C ASN A 30 41.06 46.76 -12.87
N LYS A 31 40.91 45.45 -13.12
CA LYS A 31 40.88 44.44 -12.06
C LYS A 31 42.26 44.17 -11.45
N ILE A 32 43.30 44.21 -12.29
CA ILE A 32 44.69 44.05 -11.89
C ILE A 32 45.18 45.31 -11.19
N GLU A 33 44.86 46.49 -11.73
CA GLU A 33 45.12 47.78 -11.08
C GLU A 33 44.50 47.83 -9.67
N TYR A 34 43.22 47.48 -9.53
CA TYR A 34 42.54 47.46 -8.23
C TYR A 34 43.21 46.48 -7.23
N PHE A 35 43.61 45.30 -7.71
CA PHE A 35 44.28 44.31 -6.86
C PHE A 35 45.69 44.78 -6.42
N ILE A 36 46.45 45.40 -7.32
CA ILE A 36 47.78 45.95 -6.99
C ILE A 36 47.63 47.14 -6.05
N TYR A 37 46.66 48.02 -6.28
CA TYR A 37 46.34 49.15 -5.41
C TYR A 37 46.08 48.69 -3.97
N ASN A 38 45.34 47.59 -3.79
CA ASN A 38 45.12 47.00 -2.47
C ASN A 38 46.39 46.48 -1.77
N ILE A 39 47.51 46.37 -2.49
CA ILE A 39 48.82 45.98 -1.96
C ILE A 39 49.70 47.22 -1.72
N VAL A 40 49.84 48.11 -2.72
CA VAL A 40 50.81 49.21 -2.69
C VAL A 40 50.25 50.55 -2.17
N LYS A 41 48.92 50.73 -2.20
CA LYS A 41 48.21 51.92 -1.70
C LYS A 41 48.60 53.26 -2.36
N ASP A 42 49.14 53.19 -3.56
CA ASP A 42 49.43 54.33 -4.43
C ASP A 42 48.84 54.02 -5.81
N TYR A 43 47.97 54.91 -6.30
CA TYR A 43 47.26 54.71 -7.57
C TYR A 43 48.18 54.81 -8.79
N GLN A 44 49.06 55.82 -8.82
CA GLN A 44 50.00 56.02 -9.93
C GLN A 44 50.94 54.82 -10.02
N LYS A 45 51.41 54.33 -8.86
CA LYS A 45 52.25 53.13 -8.81
C LYS A 45 51.50 51.86 -9.14
N ALA A 46 50.23 51.75 -8.74
CA ALA A 46 49.42 50.61 -9.14
C ALA A 46 49.23 50.53 -10.66
N GLU A 47 49.02 51.67 -11.33
CA GLU A 47 48.94 51.75 -12.78
C GLU A 47 50.26 51.36 -13.46
N ASP A 48 51.39 51.94 -13.01
CA ASP A 48 52.73 51.61 -13.52
C ASP A 48 53.02 50.10 -13.40
N ILE A 49 52.76 49.53 -12.23
CA ILE A 49 53.01 48.11 -11.94
C ILE A 49 52.03 47.21 -12.73
N ALA A 50 50.80 47.65 -12.96
CA ALA A 50 49.86 46.93 -13.81
C ALA A 50 50.35 46.89 -15.26
N GLN A 51 50.84 48.01 -15.80
CA GLN A 51 51.44 48.05 -17.13
C GLN A 51 52.65 47.10 -17.22
N GLU A 52 53.55 47.11 -16.25
CA GLU A 52 54.66 46.16 -16.18
C GLU A 52 54.19 44.70 -16.11
N THR A 53 53.08 44.44 -15.42
CA THR A 53 52.49 43.11 -15.30
C THR A 53 52.01 42.62 -16.66
N PHE A 54 51.30 43.46 -17.43
CA PHE A 54 50.87 43.11 -18.79
C PHE A 54 52.06 42.93 -19.73
N ILE A 55 53.06 43.80 -19.68
CA ILE A 55 54.31 43.65 -20.47
C ILE A 55 54.98 42.32 -20.14
N TYR A 56 55.06 41.95 -18.86
CA TYR A 56 55.65 40.67 -18.46
C TYR A 56 54.88 39.48 -19.02
N VAL A 57 53.54 39.51 -18.97
CA VAL A 57 52.65 38.45 -19.49
C VAL A 57 52.70 38.35 -21.03
N ILE A 58 52.97 39.46 -21.72
CA ILE A 58 53.22 39.48 -23.17
C ILE A 58 54.54 38.79 -23.51
N GLN A 59 55.58 39.03 -22.70
CA GLN A 59 56.95 38.55 -22.94
C GLN A 59 57.19 37.11 -22.46
N HIS A 60 56.40 36.62 -21.51
CA HIS A 60 56.61 35.32 -20.87
C HIS A 60 55.35 34.45 -20.96
N GLN A 61 55.53 33.20 -21.37
CA GLN A 61 54.43 32.27 -21.53
C GLN A 61 53.95 31.71 -20.18
N MET A 62 52.63 31.58 -20.04
CA MET A 62 52.00 30.86 -18.95
C MET A 62 52.27 29.35 -19.04
N ARG A 63 52.36 28.65 -17.90
CA ARG A 63 52.45 27.18 -17.85
C ARG A 63 51.16 26.53 -18.38
N GLU A 64 51.28 25.42 -19.11
CA GLU A 64 50.17 24.75 -19.85
C GLU A 64 48.92 24.40 -19.02
N ASN A 65 49.09 24.17 -17.70
CA ASN A 65 48.02 23.77 -16.79
C ASN A 65 47.49 24.89 -15.87
N SER A 66 47.86 26.15 -16.15
CA SER A 66 47.34 27.32 -15.42
C SER A 66 46.18 27.96 -16.17
N SER A 67 45.28 28.64 -15.45
CA SER A 67 44.32 29.56 -16.08
C SER A 67 44.96 30.93 -16.27
N PHE A 68 44.60 31.64 -17.35
CA PHE A 68 45.12 32.99 -17.60
C PHE A 68 44.84 33.92 -16.41
N LYS A 69 43.60 33.87 -15.89
CA LYS A 69 43.18 34.57 -14.66
C LYS A 69 44.14 34.31 -13.50
N TYR A 70 44.39 33.04 -13.14
CA TYR A 70 45.31 32.72 -12.04
C TYR A 70 46.73 33.23 -12.30
N TYR A 71 47.23 33.09 -13.53
CA TYR A 71 48.58 33.48 -13.91
C TYR A 71 48.82 34.99 -13.79
N ILE A 72 47.91 35.82 -14.34
CA ILE A 72 48.09 37.27 -14.32
C ILE A 72 48.06 37.85 -12.90
N TYR A 73 47.19 37.34 -12.02
CA TYR A 73 47.15 37.75 -10.61
C TYR A 73 48.41 37.33 -9.84
N LEU A 74 49.03 36.20 -10.20
CA LEU A 74 50.28 35.75 -9.60
C LEU A 74 51.45 36.67 -9.99
N VAL A 75 51.54 37.06 -11.26
CA VAL A 75 52.55 38.01 -11.76
C VAL A 75 52.35 39.38 -11.12
N ALA A 76 51.11 39.88 -11.10
CA ALA A 76 50.75 41.17 -10.49
C ALA A 76 51.22 41.25 -9.02
N ARG A 77 50.96 40.18 -8.25
CA ARG A 77 51.38 40.11 -6.84
C ARG A 77 52.90 40.10 -6.69
N SER A 78 53.61 39.36 -7.54
CA SER A 78 55.08 39.34 -7.52
C SER A 78 55.67 40.72 -7.82
N LYS A 79 55.12 41.43 -8.80
CA LYS A 79 55.56 42.78 -9.19
C LYS A 79 55.26 43.81 -8.10
N ALA A 80 54.06 43.77 -7.51
CA ALA A 80 53.68 44.63 -6.40
C ALA A 80 54.58 44.44 -5.16
N LEU A 81 54.91 43.19 -4.80
CA LEU A 81 55.83 42.93 -3.69
C LEU A 81 57.26 43.37 -3.99
N ASN A 82 57.75 43.17 -5.21
CA ASN A 82 59.06 43.67 -5.61
C ASN A 82 59.13 45.20 -5.49
N TYR A 83 58.09 45.91 -5.89
CA TYR A 83 57.98 47.35 -5.69
C TYR A 83 58.10 47.73 -4.21
N ILE A 84 57.27 47.14 -3.33
CA ILE A 84 57.34 47.40 -1.88
C ILE A 84 58.74 47.12 -1.31
N HIS A 85 59.38 46.03 -1.73
CA HIS A 85 60.71 45.66 -1.24
C HIS A 85 61.84 46.58 -1.75
N VAL A 86 61.66 47.24 -2.89
CA VAL A 86 62.60 48.22 -3.44
C VAL A 86 62.34 49.60 -2.83
N GLU A 87 61.08 50.01 -2.72
CA GLU A 87 60.65 51.28 -2.13
C GLU A 87 60.99 51.36 -0.63
N LYS A 88 60.78 50.28 0.13
CA LYS A 88 61.17 50.21 1.55
C LYS A 88 62.68 50.41 1.73
N ARG A 89 63.48 49.87 0.81
CA ARG A 89 64.95 50.06 0.75
C ARG A 89 65.34 51.49 0.34
N ARG A 90 64.48 52.18 -0.42
CA ARG A 90 64.66 53.55 -0.89
C ARG A 90 64.28 54.57 0.18
N ASN A 91 63.23 54.29 0.96
CA ASN A 91 62.78 55.11 2.08
C ASN A 91 63.76 55.04 3.28
N GLU A 92 64.40 53.89 3.51
CA GLU A 92 65.51 53.75 4.47
C GLU A 92 66.76 54.61 4.10
N ILE A 93 66.88 55.06 2.83
CA ILE A 93 67.98 55.92 2.34
C ILE A 93 67.54 57.40 2.21
N THR A 94 66.24 57.68 2.17
CA THR A 94 65.68 59.01 1.84
C THR A 94 65.19 59.79 3.08
N GLU A 95 65.18 59.17 4.27
CA GLU A 95 64.83 59.78 5.57
C GLU A 95 65.87 60.79 6.12
N LYS A 96 66.43 61.69 5.27
CA LYS A 96 67.21 62.84 5.74
C LYS A 96 66.73 64.22 5.26
N TYR A 97 65.78 64.34 4.32
CA TYR A 97 65.28 65.67 3.94
C TYR A 97 63.80 65.70 3.55
N LEU A 98 63.06 66.42 4.40
CA LEU A 98 61.82 67.19 4.17
C LEU A 98 60.44 66.54 4.35
N THR A 99 59.65 67.32 5.09
CA THR A 99 58.26 67.19 5.53
C THR A 99 57.28 67.97 4.65
N ASN A 100 56.04 67.46 4.64
CA ASN A 100 54.76 68.06 4.25
C ASN A 100 54.50 68.32 2.76
N ASP A 101 53.47 67.63 2.23
CA ASP A 101 52.21 68.30 1.90
C ASP A 101 51.04 67.30 1.91
N ASP A 102 49.90 67.79 2.42
CA ASP A 102 48.58 67.19 2.25
C ASP A 102 48.15 67.32 0.78
N GLU A 103 47.69 66.24 0.15
CA GLU A 103 46.76 66.37 -0.97
C GLU A 103 45.72 65.24 -0.95
N GLN A 104 44.48 65.68 -0.79
CA GLN A 104 43.25 64.92 -0.90
C GLN A 104 42.95 64.74 -2.39
N ILE A 105 43.15 63.53 -2.93
CA ILE A 105 42.63 63.15 -4.25
C ILE A 105 41.60 62.04 -4.03
N GLU A 106 40.37 62.48 -3.81
CA GLU A 106 39.18 61.64 -3.85
C GLU A 106 38.64 61.65 -5.29
N LYS A 107 38.28 60.45 -5.78
CA LYS A 107 37.50 60.15 -6.99
C LYS A 107 38.16 60.44 -8.35
N ASP A 108 38.57 59.36 -9.03
CA ASP A 108 38.23 59.18 -10.45
C ASP A 108 38.40 57.74 -11.01
N VAL A 109 38.50 56.71 -10.15
CA VAL A 109 38.64 55.30 -10.60
C VAL A 109 37.30 54.55 -10.62
N LEU A 110 36.22 55.16 -10.11
CA LEU A 110 34.96 54.46 -9.87
C LEU A 110 33.91 54.58 -10.98
N ASP A 111 34.17 55.40 -12.00
CA ASP A 111 33.21 55.63 -13.08
C ASP A 111 33.78 55.14 -14.40
N ILE A 112 33.64 53.84 -14.66
CA ILE A 112 33.37 53.23 -15.96
C ILE A 112 32.97 51.78 -15.68
N ILE A 113 31.70 51.45 -16.01
CA ILE A 113 31.10 50.15 -16.36
C ILE A 113 29.68 50.06 -15.78
N THR A 114 28.71 50.36 -16.65
CA THR A 114 27.28 50.11 -16.45
C THR A 114 26.92 48.67 -16.79
N ALA A 115 26.67 47.87 -15.75
CA ALA A 115 25.61 46.85 -15.64
C ALA A 115 25.60 46.23 -14.22
N GLU A 116 25.90 47.00 -13.16
CA GLU A 116 26.50 46.41 -11.94
C GLU A 116 26.24 47.20 -10.65
N GLU A 117 25.03 47.72 -10.39
CA GLU A 117 24.72 48.43 -9.12
C GLU A 117 24.98 47.56 -7.87
N SER A 118 24.65 46.27 -7.90
CA SER A 118 24.92 45.34 -6.79
C SER A 118 26.40 44.99 -6.62
N LYS A 119 27.22 45.13 -7.68
CA LYS A 119 28.66 44.85 -7.60
C LYS A 119 29.44 46.10 -7.20
N LYS A 120 29.00 47.30 -7.60
CA LYS A 120 29.54 48.58 -7.12
C LYS A 120 29.39 48.69 -5.61
N GLU A 121 28.20 48.43 -5.07
CA GLU A 121 27.95 48.48 -3.63
C GLU A 121 28.74 47.41 -2.85
N LEU A 122 28.97 46.24 -3.47
CA LEU A 122 29.80 45.17 -2.90
C LEU A 122 31.29 45.55 -2.88
N LEU A 123 31.81 46.17 -3.94
CA LEU A 123 33.19 46.68 -4.00
C LEU A 123 33.43 47.80 -2.99
N GLU A 124 32.50 48.76 -2.88
CA GLU A 124 32.54 49.80 -1.85
C GLU A 124 32.51 49.20 -0.43
N SER A 125 31.79 48.09 -0.24
CA SER A 125 31.71 47.41 1.05
C SER A 125 32.95 46.57 1.34
N ILE A 126 33.65 46.08 0.32
CA ILE A 126 34.97 45.44 0.43
C ILE A 126 36.03 46.47 0.84
N GLU A 127 35.95 47.71 0.38
CA GLU A 127 36.86 48.79 0.82
C GLU A 127 36.77 49.09 2.32
N LEU A 128 35.63 48.80 2.94
CA LEU A 128 35.41 48.99 4.37
C LEU A 128 35.90 47.80 5.22
N LEU A 129 36.41 46.73 4.61
CA LEU A 129 37.03 45.62 5.33
C LEU A 129 38.40 45.98 5.86
N ASP A 130 38.85 45.29 6.92
CA ASP A 130 40.26 45.34 7.29
C ASP A 130 41.13 44.90 6.12
N GLU A 131 42.24 45.61 5.93
CA GLU A 131 43.19 45.43 4.82
C GLU A 131 43.59 43.97 4.57
N ARG A 132 43.82 43.23 5.66
CA ARG A 132 44.18 41.80 5.62
C ARG A 132 43.13 40.88 4.98
N TYR A 133 41.89 41.33 4.81
CA TYR A 133 40.81 40.54 4.21
C TYR A 133 40.42 41.00 2.80
N LYS A 134 40.72 42.26 2.42
CA LYS A 134 40.28 42.86 1.15
C LYS A 134 40.61 42.00 -0.05
N ASN A 135 41.89 41.69 -0.23
CA ASN A 135 42.36 40.88 -1.37
C ASN A 135 41.84 39.43 -1.32
N ALA A 136 41.73 38.82 -0.14
CA ALA A 136 41.21 37.47 -0.01
C ALA A 136 39.72 37.38 -0.39
N ILE A 137 38.92 38.39 -0.02
CA ILE A 137 37.52 38.50 -0.41
C ILE A 137 37.40 38.87 -1.88
N TYR A 138 38.17 39.84 -2.37
CA TYR A 138 38.14 40.25 -3.78
C TYR A 138 38.44 39.08 -4.73
N LEU A 139 39.56 38.35 -4.51
CA LEU A 139 39.97 37.24 -5.38
C LEU A 139 38.93 36.10 -5.43
N VAL A 140 38.29 35.79 -4.31
CA VAL A 140 37.33 34.68 -4.22
C VAL A 140 35.93 35.10 -4.63
N ASN A 141 35.43 36.19 -4.07
CA ASN A 141 34.03 36.58 -4.18
C ASN A 141 33.74 37.48 -5.38
N ILE A 142 34.73 38.22 -5.88
CA ILE A 142 34.58 39.04 -7.10
C ILE A 142 35.19 38.31 -8.30
N GLU A 143 36.42 37.79 -8.18
CA GLU A 143 37.10 37.17 -9.31
C GLU A 143 36.82 35.67 -9.49
N GLY A 144 36.23 35.02 -8.49
CA GLY A 144 35.82 33.61 -8.55
C GLY A 144 36.99 32.62 -8.50
N LEU A 145 38.15 33.03 -8.00
CA LEU A 145 39.31 32.14 -7.84
C LEU A 145 39.07 31.12 -6.73
N SER A 146 39.61 29.92 -6.91
CA SER A 146 39.55 28.89 -5.87
C SER A 146 40.38 29.30 -4.65
N TYR A 147 40.10 28.70 -3.49
CA TYR A 147 40.89 28.94 -2.27
C TYR A 147 42.36 28.55 -2.43
N GLU A 148 42.65 27.54 -3.26
CA GLU A 148 44.01 27.09 -3.55
C GLU A 148 44.77 28.06 -4.48
N GLU A 149 44.12 28.54 -5.54
CA GLU A 149 44.69 29.60 -6.39
C GLU A 149 44.93 30.88 -5.58
N THR A 150 43.95 31.26 -4.76
CA THR A 150 44.02 32.43 -3.88
C THR A 150 45.14 32.31 -2.85
N SER A 151 45.34 31.14 -2.23
CA SER A 151 46.42 30.97 -1.24
C SER A 151 47.79 31.13 -1.87
N LYS A 152 47.97 30.63 -3.10
CA LYS A 152 49.22 30.81 -3.87
C LYS A 152 49.42 32.27 -4.28
N ILE A 153 48.36 32.96 -4.72
CA ILE A 153 48.43 34.39 -5.06
C ILE A 153 48.74 35.23 -3.82
N LEU A 154 48.16 34.96 -2.66
CA LEU A 154 48.44 35.73 -1.45
C LEU A 154 49.78 35.35 -0.80
N GLY A 155 50.37 34.21 -1.17
CA GLY A 155 51.57 33.63 -0.55
C GLY A 155 51.33 33.18 0.89
N GLU A 156 50.12 32.70 1.15
CA GLU A 156 49.64 32.27 2.46
C GLU A 156 49.33 30.76 2.45
N THR A 157 49.23 30.13 3.62
CA THR A 157 48.78 28.73 3.68
C THR A 157 47.31 28.63 3.27
N LEU A 158 46.90 27.50 2.68
CA LEU A 158 45.49 27.25 2.32
C LEU A 158 44.56 27.40 3.53
N GLN A 159 45.01 26.95 4.70
CA GLN A 159 44.25 27.05 5.94
C GLN A 159 44.11 28.50 6.41
N ASN A 160 45.19 29.30 6.36
CA ASN A 160 45.11 30.72 6.69
C ASN A 160 44.21 31.48 5.70
N THR A 161 44.28 31.14 4.41
CA THR A 161 43.42 31.72 3.36
C THR A 161 41.94 31.46 3.63
N LYS A 162 41.56 30.22 3.98
CA LYS A 162 40.18 29.88 4.40
C LYS A 162 39.75 30.71 5.61
N ASN A 163 40.63 30.90 6.59
CA ASN A 163 40.35 31.71 7.78
C ASN A 163 40.18 33.19 7.46
N LEU A 164 41.03 33.77 6.60
CA LEU A 164 40.92 35.16 6.13
C LEU A 164 39.59 35.39 5.40
N ILE A 165 39.20 34.47 4.51
CA ILE A 165 37.93 34.57 3.78
C ILE A 165 36.74 34.43 4.73
N HIS A 166 36.78 33.48 5.66
CA HIS A 166 35.70 33.29 6.62
C HIS A 166 35.49 34.54 7.50
N ARG A 167 36.58 35.11 8.03
CA ARG A 167 36.55 36.32 8.85
C ARG A 167 36.13 37.55 8.04
N GLY A 168 36.65 37.68 6.81
CA GLY A 168 36.26 38.73 5.88
C GLY A 168 34.78 38.68 5.53
N LYS A 169 34.20 37.50 5.26
CA LYS A 169 32.75 37.34 5.02
C LYS A 169 31.90 37.76 6.22
N LYS A 170 32.37 37.47 7.45
CA LYS A 170 31.68 37.87 8.68
C LYS A 170 31.70 39.39 8.89
N GLN A 171 32.81 40.05 8.58
CA GLN A 171 32.95 41.50 8.66
C GLN A 171 32.14 42.20 7.55
N LEU A 172 32.21 41.68 6.31
CA LEU A 172 31.44 42.17 5.16
C LEU A 172 29.95 42.12 5.44
N ARG A 173 29.47 41.01 6.02
CA ARG A 173 28.06 40.87 6.45
C ARG A 173 27.65 41.95 7.45
N LYS A 174 28.51 42.32 8.41
CA LYS A 174 28.20 43.39 9.37
C LYS A 174 28.13 44.76 8.69
N ILE A 175 29.03 45.03 7.75
CA ILE A 175 29.08 46.29 6.99
C ILE A 175 27.80 46.43 6.14
N LEU A 176 27.42 45.37 5.41
CA LEU A 176 26.21 45.35 4.59
C LEU A 176 24.92 45.49 5.44
N LEU A 177 24.89 44.90 6.64
CA LEU A 177 23.77 45.07 7.57
C LEU A 177 23.65 46.49 8.11
N LYS A 178 24.78 47.21 8.28
CA LYS A 178 24.82 48.58 8.80
C LYS A 178 24.46 49.63 7.74
N LYS A 179 24.72 49.35 6.45
CA LYS A 179 24.38 50.22 5.30
C LYS A 179 22.87 50.27 4.95
N GLY A 180 21.98 49.63 5.72
CA GLY A 180 20.52 49.88 5.62
C GLY A 180 19.69 48.87 4.82
N PHE A 181 20.15 47.62 4.66
CA PHE A 181 19.42 46.57 3.93
C PHE A 181 18.20 45.95 4.67
N ASN A 182 17.46 46.75 5.46
CA ASN A 182 16.31 46.28 6.25
C ASN A 182 14.93 46.65 5.69
N GLU A 183 14.82 47.56 4.72
CA GLU A 183 13.52 48.04 4.20
C GLU A 183 13.09 47.36 2.87
N MET A 184 14.00 47.13 1.91
CA MET A 184 13.67 46.45 0.64
C MET A 184 13.40 44.93 0.75
N ASN A 185 13.74 44.33 1.89
CA ASN A 185 13.69 42.87 2.09
C ASN A 185 12.34 42.34 2.57
N LYS A 186 11.36 43.17 2.97
CA LYS A 186 10.04 42.67 3.39
C LYS A 186 9.06 42.56 2.23
N VAL A 187 8.94 43.59 1.40
CA VAL A 187 8.00 43.60 0.27
C VAL A 187 8.44 42.63 -0.82
N LEU A 188 9.74 42.57 -1.13
CA LEU A 188 10.27 41.63 -2.11
C LEU A 188 10.25 40.18 -1.60
N LYS A 189 10.46 39.93 -0.30
CA LYS A 189 10.21 38.60 0.29
C LYS A 189 8.73 38.24 0.27
N ILE A 190 7.82 39.18 0.48
CA ILE A 190 6.37 38.91 0.36
C ILE A 190 6.02 38.59 -1.10
N PHE A 191 6.53 39.33 -2.08
CA PHE A 191 6.29 39.03 -3.49
C PHE A 191 6.96 37.74 -3.96
N VAL A 192 8.19 37.45 -3.54
CA VAL A 192 8.88 36.18 -3.86
C VAL A 192 8.26 35.02 -3.10
N ILE A 193 7.79 35.21 -1.87
CA ILE A 193 7.04 34.17 -1.14
C ILE A 193 5.68 33.97 -1.80
N ILE A 194 4.96 35.01 -2.25
CA ILE A 194 3.68 34.88 -2.97
C ILE A 194 3.89 34.25 -4.34
N ILE A 195 4.94 34.61 -5.08
CA ILE A 195 5.27 34.03 -6.39
C ILE A 195 5.76 32.58 -6.22
N CYS A 196 6.61 32.31 -5.23
CA CYS A 196 7.03 30.94 -4.92
C CYS A 196 5.91 30.11 -4.31
N THR A 197 4.98 30.67 -3.54
CA THR A 197 3.82 29.94 -3.02
C THR A 197 2.77 29.77 -4.10
N THR A 198 2.61 30.68 -5.06
CA THR A 198 1.71 30.49 -6.21
C THR A 198 2.29 29.58 -7.26
N ILE A 199 3.61 29.59 -7.51
CA ILE A 199 4.31 28.62 -8.37
C ILE A 199 4.44 27.27 -7.68
N ALA A 200 4.63 27.24 -6.35
CA ALA A 200 4.58 26.00 -5.58
C ALA A 200 3.14 25.52 -5.42
N LEU A 201 2.13 26.37 -5.28
CA LEU A 201 0.71 25.96 -5.27
C LEU A 201 0.27 25.57 -6.67
N SER A 202 0.71 26.22 -7.74
CA SER A 202 0.39 25.81 -9.11
C SER A 202 1.21 24.59 -9.52
N GLY A 203 2.41 24.43 -8.99
CA GLY A 203 3.28 23.27 -9.18
C GLY A 203 2.88 22.09 -8.31
N ILE A 204 2.33 22.33 -7.11
CA ILE A 204 1.68 21.34 -6.25
C ILE A 204 0.29 21.06 -6.78
N VAL A 205 -0.46 22.02 -7.32
CA VAL A 205 -1.76 21.77 -7.98
C VAL A 205 -1.52 21.11 -9.32
N TYR A 206 -0.49 21.43 -10.09
CA TYR A 206 -0.15 20.73 -11.32
C TYR A 206 0.45 19.38 -11.02
N ALA A 207 1.32 19.24 -10.01
CA ALA A 207 1.83 17.95 -9.58
C ALA A 207 0.72 17.14 -8.93
N THR A 208 -0.20 17.70 -8.15
CA THR A 208 -1.35 16.98 -7.62
C THR A 208 -2.38 16.76 -8.70
N THR A 209 -2.52 17.57 -9.74
CA THR A 209 -3.45 17.33 -10.86
C THR A 209 -2.83 16.40 -11.89
N VAL A 210 -1.51 16.35 -12.04
CA VAL A 210 -0.79 15.38 -12.88
C VAL A 210 -0.59 14.09 -12.11
N ILE A 211 -0.33 14.12 -10.81
CA ILE A 211 -0.35 12.94 -9.94
C ILE A 211 -1.78 12.50 -9.75
N TYR A 212 -2.80 13.36 -9.64
CA TYR A 212 -4.21 12.97 -9.58
C TYR A 212 -4.73 12.56 -10.95
N ASN A 213 -4.33 13.16 -12.06
CA ASN A 213 -4.68 12.68 -13.40
C ASN A 213 -3.81 11.50 -13.81
N LYS A 214 -2.62 11.28 -13.27
CA LYS A 214 -1.84 10.04 -13.46
C LYS A 214 -2.28 8.98 -12.45
N TYR A 215 -2.80 9.38 -11.29
CA TYR A 215 -3.51 8.53 -10.34
C TYR A 215 -4.81 8.20 -11.03
N ILE A 216 -5.84 9.04 -11.19
CA ILE A 216 -7.05 8.81 -12.00
C ILE A 216 -6.77 8.15 -13.36
N LYS A 217 -5.82 8.55 -14.23
CA LYS A 217 -5.58 7.85 -15.52
C LYS A 217 -4.85 6.50 -15.36
N ASN A 218 -4.10 6.30 -14.27
CA ASN A 218 -3.63 4.96 -13.87
C ASN A 218 -4.63 4.23 -12.96
N ASN A 219 -5.59 4.88 -12.27
CA ASN A 219 -6.55 4.39 -11.26
C ASN A 219 -7.94 4.22 -11.84
N THR A 220 -8.20 4.72 -13.04
CA THR A 220 -9.28 4.20 -13.89
C THR A 220 -8.89 2.86 -14.49
N ASN A 221 -7.63 2.42 -14.32
CA ASN A 221 -7.12 1.12 -14.74
C ASN A 221 -6.13 0.50 -13.72
N HIS A 222 -6.19 0.87 -12.44
CA HIS A 222 -5.86 -0.12 -11.42
C HIS A 222 -7.17 -0.86 -11.31
N ASN A 223 -7.35 -1.86 -12.19
CA ASN A 223 -7.97 -3.07 -11.70
C ASN A 223 -7.12 -3.41 -10.49
N ILE A 224 -7.59 -3.02 -9.29
CA ILE A 224 -7.08 -3.58 -8.07
C ILE A 224 -7.38 -5.04 -8.31
N THR A 225 -6.37 -5.79 -8.76
CA THR A 225 -6.52 -7.23 -8.89
C THR A 225 -6.44 -7.68 -7.45
N MET A 226 -7.59 -7.56 -6.83
CA MET A 226 -7.87 -8.01 -5.51
C MET A 226 -7.54 -9.53 -5.66
N ASN A 227 -6.61 -10.03 -4.84
CA ASN A 227 -6.21 -11.42 -4.96
C ASN A 227 -7.24 -12.23 -4.17
N PRO A 228 -7.77 -13.32 -4.74
CA PRO A 228 -8.71 -14.17 -4.02
C PRO A 228 -8.10 -14.58 -2.68
N SER A 229 -8.91 -14.56 -1.61
CA SER A 229 -8.41 -14.82 -0.25
C SER A 229 -7.88 -16.25 -0.09
N TYR A 230 -8.30 -17.15 -0.97
CA TYR A 230 -8.03 -18.57 -0.94
C TYR A 230 -7.68 -19.14 -2.33
N GLN A 231 -7.03 -20.30 -2.37
CA GLN A 231 -6.86 -21.08 -3.59
C GLN A 231 -7.64 -22.39 -3.47
N SER A 232 -8.19 -22.88 -4.58
CA SER A 232 -8.83 -24.19 -4.62
C SER A 232 -7.84 -25.28 -4.20
N THR A 233 -8.30 -26.24 -3.39
CA THR A 233 -7.51 -27.43 -3.03
C THR A 233 -7.84 -28.63 -3.91
N LEU A 234 -8.98 -28.60 -4.59
CA LEU A 234 -9.35 -29.57 -5.61
C LEU A 234 -8.70 -29.20 -6.95
N ASP A 235 -8.34 -30.21 -7.74
CA ASP A 235 -7.84 -30.00 -9.09
C ASP A 235 -8.96 -29.55 -10.04
N GLU A 236 -8.58 -28.87 -11.12
CA GLU A 236 -9.52 -28.27 -12.08
C GLU A 236 -10.43 -29.31 -12.75
N ASN A 237 -9.94 -30.52 -13.01
CA ASN A 237 -10.76 -31.57 -13.61
C ASN A 237 -11.84 -32.05 -12.64
N THR A 238 -11.51 -32.23 -11.36
CA THR A 238 -12.52 -32.53 -10.32
C THR A 238 -13.52 -31.39 -10.18
N ILE A 239 -13.07 -30.13 -10.17
CA ILE A 239 -13.95 -28.96 -10.06
C ILE A 239 -14.95 -28.90 -11.23
N ASN A 240 -14.48 -29.08 -12.46
CA ASN A 240 -15.33 -29.01 -13.65
C ASN A 240 -16.34 -30.18 -13.74
N ASN A 241 -16.15 -31.24 -12.96
CA ASN A 241 -17.01 -32.43 -12.90
C ASN A 241 -17.69 -32.57 -11.52
N LEU A 242 -17.89 -31.47 -10.80
CA LEU A 242 -18.53 -31.47 -9.48
C LEU A 242 -19.55 -30.34 -9.40
N TRP A 243 -20.77 -30.70 -9.00
CA TRP A 243 -21.81 -29.74 -8.66
C TRP A 243 -22.40 -30.08 -7.29
N VAL A 244 -22.58 -29.07 -6.45
CA VAL A 244 -23.28 -29.18 -5.17
C VAL A 244 -24.13 -27.93 -4.97
N GLY A 245 -25.42 -28.11 -4.72
CA GLY A 245 -26.41 -27.03 -4.68
C GLY A 245 -26.23 -25.96 -3.60
N THR A 246 -25.24 -26.06 -2.70
CA THR A 246 -25.02 -25.03 -1.66
C THR A 246 -24.64 -23.68 -2.26
N LEU A 247 -23.94 -23.64 -3.39
CA LEU A 247 -23.64 -22.38 -4.05
C LEU A 247 -24.90 -21.75 -4.67
N ASP A 248 -25.77 -22.56 -5.28
CA ASP A 248 -27.07 -22.13 -5.79
C ASP A 248 -27.94 -21.53 -4.67
N LEU A 249 -27.95 -22.18 -3.49
CA LEU A 249 -28.66 -21.65 -2.31
C LEU A 249 -28.12 -20.28 -1.88
N ALA A 250 -26.79 -20.12 -1.83
CA ALA A 250 -26.17 -18.84 -1.46
C ALA A 250 -26.45 -17.75 -2.49
N TRP A 251 -26.43 -18.09 -3.79
CA TRP A 251 -26.73 -17.17 -4.89
C TRP A 251 -28.19 -16.69 -4.86
N LYS A 252 -29.14 -17.61 -4.68
CA LYS A 252 -30.58 -17.28 -4.57
C LYS A 252 -30.90 -16.45 -3.32
N ASP A 253 -30.22 -16.72 -2.21
CA ASP A 253 -30.39 -15.88 -1.03
C ASP A 253 -29.81 -14.48 -1.26
N LEU A 254 -28.67 -14.35 -1.96
CA LEU A 254 -28.13 -13.05 -2.35
C LEU A 254 -29.13 -12.26 -3.21
N GLU A 255 -29.72 -12.89 -4.23
CA GLU A 255 -30.79 -12.33 -5.07
C GLU A 255 -31.93 -11.76 -4.24
N GLU A 256 -32.45 -12.55 -3.29
CA GLU A 256 -33.51 -12.13 -2.36
C GLU A 256 -33.07 -10.92 -1.53
N LYS A 257 -31.84 -10.93 -0.98
CA LYS A 257 -31.33 -9.86 -0.11
C LYS A 257 -31.10 -8.54 -0.82
N ILE A 258 -30.72 -8.58 -2.09
CA ILE A 258 -30.51 -7.38 -2.91
C ILE A 258 -31.76 -6.97 -3.71
N GLY A 259 -32.83 -7.77 -3.63
CA GLY A 259 -34.11 -7.51 -4.30
C GLY A 259 -34.04 -7.63 -5.81
N LEU A 260 -33.20 -8.53 -6.34
CA LEU A 260 -33.06 -8.81 -7.76
C LEU A 260 -33.54 -10.22 -8.07
N ASN A 261 -34.16 -10.41 -9.24
CA ASN A 261 -34.55 -11.75 -9.72
C ASN A 261 -33.42 -12.49 -10.43
N LYS A 262 -32.38 -11.76 -10.84
CA LYS A 262 -31.19 -12.27 -11.55
C LYS A 262 -30.02 -11.35 -11.23
N ILE A 263 -28.87 -11.93 -10.89
CA ILE A 263 -27.65 -11.15 -10.66
C ILE A 263 -26.94 -10.94 -11.99
N GLU A 264 -26.87 -9.67 -12.43
CA GLU A 264 -26.02 -9.27 -13.53
C GLU A 264 -24.72 -8.65 -13.01
N LEU A 265 -23.58 -9.04 -13.57
CA LEU A 265 -22.27 -8.52 -13.23
C LEU A 265 -21.81 -7.47 -14.24
N GLU A 266 -21.05 -6.48 -13.82
CA GLU A 266 -20.37 -5.54 -14.72
C GLU A 266 -19.27 -6.28 -15.51
N GLY A 267 -19.18 -5.99 -16.82
CA GLY A 267 -18.29 -6.68 -17.74
C GLY A 267 -18.87 -7.97 -18.32
N GLU A 268 -17.98 -8.88 -18.74
CA GLU A 268 -18.34 -10.21 -19.22
C GLU A 268 -18.82 -11.10 -18.07
N MET A 269 -19.98 -11.73 -18.28
CA MET A 269 -20.57 -12.69 -17.32
C MET A 269 -19.80 -14.01 -17.36
N PRO A 270 -19.18 -14.43 -16.26
CA PRO A 270 -18.60 -15.76 -16.15
C PRO A 270 -19.65 -16.85 -16.38
N GLN A 271 -19.25 -17.98 -16.96
CA GLN A 271 -20.15 -19.10 -17.20
C GLN A 271 -20.87 -19.54 -15.90
N ILE A 272 -20.13 -19.66 -14.79
CA ILE A 272 -20.71 -20.01 -13.49
C ILE A 272 -21.80 -19.04 -13.03
N ALA A 273 -21.70 -17.74 -13.34
CA ALA A 273 -22.74 -16.77 -12.99
C ALA A 273 -23.99 -16.94 -13.88
N ASN A 274 -23.82 -17.36 -15.14
CA ASN A 274 -24.95 -17.72 -16.00
C ASN A 274 -25.63 -18.99 -15.49
N ASP A 275 -24.84 -20.02 -15.18
CA ASP A 275 -25.34 -21.31 -14.66
C ASP A 275 -26.12 -21.10 -13.34
N LEU A 276 -25.61 -20.30 -12.41
CA LEU A 276 -26.30 -20.00 -11.14
C LEU A 276 -27.63 -19.24 -11.34
N ASN A 277 -27.67 -18.32 -12.31
CA ASN A 277 -28.90 -17.59 -12.65
C ASN A 277 -29.94 -18.46 -13.37
N GLU A 278 -29.50 -19.48 -14.12
CA GLU A 278 -30.37 -20.41 -14.85
C GLU A 278 -30.77 -21.62 -13.99
N SER A 279 -30.06 -21.85 -12.90
CA SER A 279 -30.28 -22.96 -11.98
C SER A 279 -31.71 -22.98 -11.42
N THR A 280 -32.39 -24.11 -11.65
CA THR A 280 -33.71 -24.35 -11.06
C THR A 280 -33.63 -24.89 -9.63
N PHE A 281 -32.45 -25.29 -9.15
CA PHE A 281 -32.29 -25.89 -7.82
C PHE A 281 -32.61 -24.90 -6.71
N SER A 282 -33.43 -25.29 -5.74
CA SER A 282 -33.84 -24.41 -4.66
C SER A 282 -34.03 -25.16 -3.34
N LYS A 283 -34.12 -24.41 -2.24
CA LYS A 283 -34.25 -24.98 -0.90
C LYS A 283 -35.53 -25.79 -0.71
N GLU A 284 -36.57 -25.53 -1.50
CA GLU A 284 -37.83 -26.27 -1.51
C GLU A 284 -37.67 -27.71 -2.02
N MET A 285 -36.58 -28.01 -2.73
CA MET A 285 -36.24 -29.36 -3.19
C MET A 285 -35.49 -30.19 -2.13
N LEU A 286 -35.19 -29.60 -0.97
CA LEU A 286 -34.45 -30.23 0.12
C LEU A 286 -35.33 -30.42 1.36
N ASN A 287 -34.99 -31.41 2.18
CA ASN A 287 -35.55 -31.49 3.52
C ASN A 287 -35.06 -30.28 4.34
N PRO A 288 -35.95 -29.54 5.04
CA PRO A 288 -35.55 -28.40 5.86
C PRO A 288 -34.48 -28.68 6.93
N ASN A 289 -34.29 -29.94 7.34
CA ASN A 289 -33.28 -30.32 8.32
C ASN A 289 -31.88 -30.53 7.73
N ASP A 290 -31.76 -30.67 6.41
CA ASP A 290 -30.49 -31.04 5.76
C ASP A 290 -29.65 -29.82 5.37
N TYR A 291 -30.27 -28.63 5.34
CA TYR A 291 -29.59 -27.41 4.96
C TYR A 291 -29.74 -26.30 6.01
N LYS A 292 -28.82 -25.34 5.98
CA LYS A 292 -28.90 -24.12 6.77
C LYS A 292 -28.32 -22.96 5.96
N ILE A 293 -29.02 -21.85 5.95
CA ILE A 293 -28.56 -20.59 5.34
C ILE A 293 -28.42 -19.57 6.46
N ASN A 294 -27.25 -18.97 6.59
CA ASN A 294 -26.98 -17.89 7.54
C ASN A 294 -26.54 -16.65 6.75
N VAL A 295 -27.13 -15.50 7.09
CA VAL A 295 -26.88 -14.23 6.41
C VAL A 295 -26.45 -13.20 7.43
N GLU A 296 -25.26 -12.66 7.23
CA GLU A 296 -24.66 -11.65 8.08
C GLU A 296 -24.37 -10.39 7.24
N ARG A 297 -24.43 -9.22 7.87
CA ARG A 297 -23.97 -7.97 7.25
C ARG A 297 -22.46 -7.88 7.36
N THR A 298 -21.78 -7.53 6.28
CA THR A 298 -20.35 -7.25 6.32
C THR A 298 -20.07 -5.85 6.87
N VAL A 299 -18.80 -5.55 7.15
CA VAL A 299 -18.36 -4.23 7.66
C VAL A 299 -18.73 -3.08 6.74
N THR A 300 -18.78 -3.30 5.43
CA THR A 300 -19.20 -2.28 4.46
C THR A 300 -20.70 -2.27 4.20
N ASN A 301 -21.48 -2.99 5.02
CA ASN A 301 -22.92 -3.17 4.86
C ASN A 301 -23.26 -3.97 3.58
N GLY A 302 -22.38 -4.89 3.16
CA GLY A 302 -22.68 -5.94 2.19
C GLY A 302 -23.30 -7.17 2.86
N TYR A 303 -23.16 -8.34 2.25
CA TYR A 303 -23.71 -9.60 2.75
C TYR A 303 -22.67 -10.71 2.75
N LYS A 304 -22.57 -11.43 3.87
CA LYS A 304 -21.94 -12.74 3.95
C LYS A 304 -23.02 -13.79 4.09
N ILE A 305 -23.08 -14.71 3.13
CA ILE A 305 -24.08 -15.77 3.04
C ILE A 305 -23.38 -17.11 3.12
N ASP A 306 -23.68 -17.85 4.18
CA ASP A 306 -23.19 -19.20 4.41
C ASP A 306 -24.34 -20.18 4.17
N ALA A 307 -24.26 -20.99 3.12
CA ALA A 307 -25.21 -22.07 2.83
C ALA A 307 -24.54 -23.43 3.06
N THR A 308 -25.08 -24.22 3.98
CA THR A 308 -24.58 -25.57 4.29
C THR A 308 -25.60 -26.63 3.88
N LEU A 309 -25.12 -27.78 3.41
CA LEU A 309 -25.90 -28.99 3.13
C LEU A 309 -25.18 -30.19 3.74
N ASN A 310 -25.90 -30.98 4.53
CA ASN A 310 -25.38 -32.23 5.11
C ASN A 310 -26.36 -33.37 4.85
N LYS A 311 -25.84 -34.50 4.36
CA LYS A 311 -26.55 -35.75 4.14
C LYS A 311 -25.69 -36.90 4.63
N GLU A 312 -26.25 -37.71 5.50
CA GLU A 312 -25.66 -38.97 5.95
C GLU A 312 -26.60 -40.09 5.55
N LEU A 313 -26.24 -40.84 4.52
CA LEU A 313 -27.09 -41.84 3.90
C LEU A 313 -26.50 -43.22 4.14
N ASN A 314 -27.32 -44.17 4.56
CA ASN A 314 -26.93 -45.55 4.81
C ASN A 314 -27.73 -46.47 3.89
N PHE A 315 -27.08 -47.46 3.30
CA PHE A 315 -27.80 -48.49 2.54
C PHE A 315 -28.69 -49.34 3.45
N LEU A 316 -29.70 -49.98 2.88
CA LEU A 316 -30.61 -50.87 3.64
C LEU A 316 -29.79 -51.98 4.31
N GLU A 317 -28.98 -52.66 3.51
CA GLU A 317 -27.93 -53.58 3.97
C GLU A 317 -26.53 -53.05 3.59
N SER A 318 -25.50 -53.34 4.40
CA SER A 318 -24.13 -53.01 4.01
C SER A 318 -23.71 -53.90 2.84
N PHE A 319 -23.12 -53.34 1.79
CA PHE A 319 -22.54 -54.12 0.70
C PHE A 319 -21.28 -54.87 1.15
N ASP A 320 -20.88 -55.87 0.35
CA ASP A 320 -19.60 -56.52 0.53
C ASP A 320 -18.46 -55.58 0.14
N ASN A 321 -17.37 -55.67 0.90
CA ASN A 321 -16.14 -54.96 0.63
C ASN A 321 -15.19 -55.87 -0.16
N PHE A 322 -14.83 -55.45 -1.37
CA PHE A 322 -13.94 -56.20 -2.26
C PHE A 322 -12.50 -55.68 -2.27
N SER A 323 -12.06 -55.01 -1.18
CA SER A 323 -10.72 -54.41 -1.09
C SER A 323 -9.56 -55.41 -1.17
N ASP A 324 -9.80 -56.70 -0.95
CA ASP A 324 -8.77 -57.74 -1.10
C ASP A 324 -8.45 -58.04 -2.57
N TYR A 325 -9.31 -57.61 -3.50
CA TYR A 325 -9.10 -57.76 -4.93
C TYR A 325 -8.28 -56.60 -5.51
N LYS A 326 -7.37 -56.94 -6.44
CA LYS A 326 -6.52 -55.98 -7.14
C LYS A 326 -7.19 -55.50 -8.43
N TRP A 327 -8.15 -54.59 -8.31
CA TRP A 327 -8.85 -54.02 -9.46
C TRP A 327 -8.44 -52.58 -9.73
N THR A 328 -8.38 -52.19 -11.00
CA THR A 328 -8.07 -50.83 -11.44
C THR A 328 -9.34 -50.10 -11.90
N PHE A 329 -9.22 -48.80 -12.20
CA PHE A 329 -10.31 -47.98 -12.74
C PHE A 329 -9.96 -47.42 -14.11
N GLY A 330 -10.83 -47.64 -15.10
CA GLY A 330 -10.57 -47.23 -16.49
C GLY A 330 -9.25 -47.81 -17.00
N ASN A 331 -8.39 -46.95 -17.54
CA ASN A 331 -7.06 -47.31 -18.03
C ASN A 331 -5.94 -47.11 -16.99
N SER A 332 -6.28 -46.89 -15.71
CA SER A 332 -5.29 -46.71 -14.64
C SER A 332 -4.57 -48.03 -14.32
N GLU A 333 -3.30 -47.92 -13.90
CA GLU A 333 -2.52 -49.04 -13.36
C GLU A 333 -2.66 -49.16 -11.83
N GLU A 334 -3.31 -48.18 -11.17
CA GLU A 334 -3.48 -48.16 -9.72
C GLU A 334 -4.63 -49.05 -9.25
N TYR A 335 -4.37 -49.85 -8.23
CA TYR A 335 -5.41 -50.65 -7.58
C TYR A 335 -6.26 -49.78 -6.65
N ILE A 336 -7.58 -49.85 -6.82
CA ILE A 336 -8.53 -49.10 -6.01
C ILE A 336 -9.53 -50.04 -5.31
N LYS A 337 -10.17 -49.52 -4.27
CA LYS A 337 -11.17 -50.25 -3.50
C LYS A 337 -12.51 -50.26 -4.21
N TYR A 338 -13.20 -51.38 -4.12
CA TYR A 338 -14.55 -51.56 -4.62
C TYR A 338 -15.44 -52.21 -3.57
N PHE A 339 -16.73 -51.93 -3.66
CA PHE A 339 -17.79 -52.61 -2.91
C PHE A 339 -18.89 -53.07 -3.86
N GLY A 340 -19.77 -53.94 -3.41
CA GLY A 340 -20.98 -54.28 -4.14
C GLY A 340 -21.54 -55.65 -3.81
N ILE A 341 -22.02 -56.35 -4.84
CA ILE A 341 -22.70 -57.65 -4.75
C ILE A 341 -22.07 -58.60 -5.78
N ASN A 342 -21.81 -59.84 -5.38
CA ASN A 342 -21.46 -60.92 -6.29
C ASN A 342 -22.28 -62.18 -5.97
N ASN A 343 -22.02 -63.27 -6.69
CA ASN A 343 -22.71 -64.55 -6.53
C ASN A 343 -22.54 -65.24 -5.15
N ALA A 344 -21.63 -64.76 -4.30
CA ALA A 344 -21.44 -65.25 -2.93
C ALA A 344 -22.06 -64.31 -1.88
N SER A 345 -22.56 -63.14 -2.30
CA SER A 345 -23.19 -62.16 -1.41
C SER A 345 -24.58 -62.64 -0.95
N PRO A 346 -25.02 -62.28 0.27
CA PRO A 346 -26.38 -62.53 0.73
C PRO A 346 -27.46 -61.90 -0.16
N GLU A 347 -28.50 -62.68 -0.52
CA GLU A 347 -29.60 -62.25 -1.40
C GLU A 347 -30.32 -60.99 -0.88
N GLU A 348 -30.34 -60.76 0.43
CA GLU A 348 -30.96 -59.57 1.04
C GLU A 348 -30.36 -58.26 0.53
N MET A 349 -29.08 -58.25 0.16
CA MET A 349 -28.41 -57.07 -0.40
C MET A 349 -28.99 -56.65 -1.75
N ASN A 350 -29.61 -57.56 -2.51
CA ASN A 350 -30.23 -57.26 -3.80
C ASN A 350 -31.33 -56.19 -3.65
N LYS A 351 -31.96 -56.08 -2.47
CA LYS A 351 -32.96 -55.05 -2.16
C LYS A 351 -32.39 -53.63 -2.15
N ASN A 352 -31.07 -53.48 -1.99
CA ASN A 352 -30.41 -52.19 -2.12
C ASN A 352 -30.47 -51.64 -3.54
N VAL A 353 -30.59 -52.50 -4.57
CA VAL A 353 -30.34 -52.13 -5.97
C VAL A 353 -31.62 -52.24 -6.79
N GLU A 354 -31.88 -51.21 -7.60
CA GLU A 354 -32.92 -51.22 -8.63
C GLU A 354 -32.30 -50.81 -9.96
N ILE A 355 -32.50 -51.63 -10.99
CA ILE A 355 -32.04 -51.35 -12.35
C ILE A 355 -33.02 -50.36 -12.99
N LEU A 356 -32.52 -49.17 -13.35
CA LEU A 356 -33.30 -48.18 -14.05
C LEU A 356 -33.37 -48.50 -15.55
N PHE A 357 -32.22 -48.81 -16.14
CA PHE A 357 -32.10 -49.38 -17.47
C PHE A 357 -30.74 -50.05 -17.66
N TYR A 358 -30.68 -51.01 -18.60
CA TYR A 358 -29.46 -51.75 -18.91
C TYR A 358 -29.36 -52.06 -20.40
N ASN A 359 -28.54 -51.29 -21.13
CA ASN A 359 -28.35 -51.49 -22.58
C ASN A 359 -27.08 -52.30 -22.84
N LYS A 360 -27.24 -53.59 -23.17
CA LYS A 360 -26.11 -54.49 -23.47
C LYS A 360 -25.31 -54.00 -24.68
N LEU A 361 -23.98 -54.19 -24.64
CA LEU A 361 -23.08 -53.80 -25.74
C LEU A 361 -23.46 -54.44 -27.09
N ASN A 362 -23.87 -55.71 -27.07
CA ASN A 362 -24.37 -56.44 -28.23
C ASN A 362 -25.22 -57.64 -27.77
N ASN A 363 -25.86 -58.31 -28.73
CA ASN A 363 -26.61 -59.53 -28.47
C ASN A 363 -25.69 -60.61 -27.87
N GLY A 364 -25.96 -61.00 -26.63
CA GLY A 364 -25.20 -62.01 -25.88
C GLY A 364 -24.17 -61.46 -24.90
N SER A 365 -23.86 -60.15 -24.91
CA SER A 365 -22.97 -59.56 -23.89
C SER A 365 -23.66 -59.46 -22.52
N LEU A 366 -22.89 -59.69 -21.45
CA LEU A 366 -23.27 -59.41 -20.07
C LEU A 366 -22.81 -58.02 -19.61
N LEU A 367 -22.19 -57.24 -20.51
CA LEU A 367 -21.63 -55.93 -20.20
C LEU A 367 -22.45 -54.83 -20.88
N SER A 368 -22.47 -53.65 -20.24
CA SER A 368 -23.05 -52.42 -20.73
C SER A 368 -22.09 -51.25 -20.50
N ASN A 369 -22.07 -50.31 -21.46
CA ASN A 369 -21.50 -48.97 -21.28
C ASN A 369 -22.58 -47.90 -21.13
N ASP A 370 -23.85 -48.28 -21.20
CA ASP A 370 -25.02 -47.40 -21.08
C ASP A 370 -26.04 -48.06 -20.15
N MET A 371 -25.90 -47.77 -18.85
CA MET A 371 -26.76 -48.34 -17.81
C MET A 371 -26.85 -47.40 -16.63
N ALA A 372 -28.02 -47.38 -15.99
CA ALA A 372 -28.18 -46.72 -14.71
C ALA A 372 -28.85 -47.64 -13.70
N ILE A 373 -28.41 -47.52 -12.45
CA ILE A 373 -28.99 -48.17 -11.30
C ILE A 373 -29.28 -47.15 -10.22
N LYS A 374 -30.21 -47.49 -9.35
CA LYS A 374 -30.58 -46.77 -8.16
C LYS A 374 -30.20 -47.60 -6.94
N LEU A 375 -29.50 -46.99 -6.00
CA LEU A 375 -29.19 -47.55 -4.69
C LEU A 375 -30.11 -46.92 -3.64
N LYS A 376 -30.82 -47.77 -2.91
CA LYS A 376 -31.80 -47.38 -1.88
C LYS A 376 -31.13 -47.16 -0.54
N THR A 377 -31.57 -46.14 0.19
CA THR A 377 -31.05 -45.76 1.50
C THR A 377 -32.11 -45.85 2.58
N LYS A 378 -31.69 -45.94 3.84
CA LYS A 378 -32.58 -45.99 5.02
C LYS A 378 -33.30 -44.66 5.24
N GLU A 379 -32.68 -43.58 4.83
CA GLU A 379 -33.15 -42.21 4.98
C GLU A 379 -34.16 -41.82 3.89
N GLY A 380 -34.33 -42.68 2.86
CA GLY A 380 -35.27 -42.48 1.76
C GLY A 380 -34.71 -41.69 0.58
N ASP A 381 -33.50 -41.15 0.69
CA ASP A 381 -32.76 -40.62 -0.45
C ASP A 381 -32.35 -41.75 -1.40
N GLU A 382 -32.18 -41.42 -2.67
CA GLU A 382 -31.80 -42.37 -3.71
C GLU A 382 -30.44 -41.98 -4.31
N ILE A 383 -29.52 -42.92 -4.41
CA ILE A 383 -28.22 -42.69 -5.07
C ILE A 383 -28.28 -43.32 -6.46
N ILE A 384 -28.23 -42.50 -7.49
CA ILE A 384 -28.27 -42.98 -8.88
C ILE A 384 -26.84 -43.05 -9.42
N LEU A 385 -26.45 -44.23 -9.89
CA LEU A 385 -25.20 -44.45 -10.59
C LEU A 385 -25.50 -44.62 -12.07
N TYR A 386 -24.95 -43.73 -12.90
CA TYR A 386 -25.13 -43.75 -14.35
C TYR A 386 -23.79 -43.93 -15.04
N ARG A 387 -23.66 -44.99 -15.82
CA ARG A 387 -22.52 -45.25 -16.71
C ARG A 387 -22.93 -44.92 -18.14
N THR A 388 -22.17 -44.01 -18.76
CA THR A 388 -22.30 -43.61 -20.16
C THR A 388 -20.94 -43.14 -20.70
N ASP A 389 -20.75 -43.25 -22.01
CA ASP A 389 -19.60 -42.68 -22.74
C ASP A 389 -19.94 -41.29 -23.34
N ASP A 390 -21.19 -40.83 -23.19
CA ASP A 390 -21.65 -39.52 -23.65
C ASP A 390 -20.98 -38.37 -22.88
N LYS A 391 -20.92 -37.19 -23.51
CA LYS A 391 -20.49 -35.93 -22.87
C LYS A 391 -21.64 -34.94 -22.88
N LYS A 392 -22.26 -34.72 -21.72
CA LYS A 392 -23.44 -33.87 -21.50
C LYS A 392 -23.26 -33.01 -20.24
N SER A 393 -24.13 -32.04 -20.03
CA SER A 393 -24.25 -31.34 -18.74
C SER A 393 -24.91 -32.24 -17.68
N PHE A 394 -24.83 -31.86 -16.39
CA PHE A 394 -25.48 -32.62 -15.31
C PHE A 394 -27.00 -32.71 -15.49
N ASP A 395 -27.66 -31.62 -15.89
CA ASP A 395 -29.09 -31.63 -16.15
C ASP A 395 -29.45 -32.53 -17.33
N GLU A 396 -28.67 -32.47 -18.41
CA GLU A 396 -28.86 -33.33 -19.58
C GLU A 396 -28.65 -34.82 -19.23
N TYR A 397 -27.66 -35.15 -18.39
CA TYR A 397 -27.51 -36.53 -17.89
C TYR A 397 -28.72 -36.97 -17.08
N TYR A 398 -29.24 -36.11 -16.20
CA TYR A 398 -30.39 -36.46 -15.37
C TYR A 398 -31.67 -36.63 -16.19
N GLU A 399 -31.91 -35.77 -17.19
CA GLU A 399 -33.01 -35.93 -18.15
C GLU A 399 -32.87 -37.20 -19.00
N ASP A 400 -31.66 -37.54 -19.43
CA ASP A 400 -31.37 -38.76 -20.20
C ASP A 400 -31.68 -40.02 -19.37
N ILE A 401 -31.27 -40.05 -18.10
CA ILE A 401 -31.63 -41.13 -17.17
C ILE A 401 -33.15 -41.28 -17.08
N LYS A 402 -33.88 -40.17 -16.87
CA LYS A 402 -35.36 -40.21 -16.78
C LYS A 402 -36.00 -40.74 -18.06
N ALA A 403 -35.55 -40.26 -19.23
CA ALA A 403 -36.06 -40.68 -20.52
C ALA A 403 -35.80 -42.17 -20.80
N LYS A 404 -34.57 -42.64 -20.55
CA LYS A 404 -34.18 -44.05 -20.75
C LYS A 404 -34.91 -44.97 -19.78
N THR A 405 -35.00 -44.60 -18.50
CA THR A 405 -35.75 -45.36 -17.48
C THR A 405 -37.22 -45.54 -17.89
N LYS A 406 -37.88 -44.47 -18.34
CA LYS A 406 -39.28 -44.53 -18.78
C LYS A 406 -39.51 -45.47 -19.97
N ASN A 407 -38.53 -45.54 -20.87
CA ASN A 407 -38.62 -46.35 -22.09
C ASN A 407 -38.12 -47.78 -21.92
N TYR A 408 -37.41 -48.08 -20.83
CA TYR A 408 -36.84 -49.39 -20.58
C TYR A 408 -37.94 -50.45 -20.36
N LYS A 409 -37.77 -51.61 -21.00
CA LYS A 409 -38.70 -52.75 -20.94
C LYS A 409 -38.07 -54.02 -20.36
N GLY A 410 -36.80 -53.94 -19.95
CA GLY A 410 -36.13 -55.06 -19.31
C GLY A 410 -36.51 -55.19 -17.83
N ARG A 411 -35.90 -56.17 -17.17
CA ARG A 411 -36.08 -56.39 -15.73
C ARG A 411 -35.44 -55.25 -14.94
N THR A 412 -36.16 -54.78 -13.92
CA THR A 412 -35.74 -53.71 -13.01
C THR A 412 -35.27 -54.22 -11.64
N GLU A 413 -35.66 -55.43 -11.26
CA GLU A 413 -35.21 -56.10 -10.03
C GLU A 413 -33.78 -56.61 -10.19
N PHE A 414 -32.98 -56.56 -9.13
CA PHE A 414 -31.64 -57.17 -9.05
C PHE A 414 -31.77 -58.60 -8.50
N SER A 415 -31.08 -59.59 -9.10
CA SER A 415 -31.16 -61.02 -8.71
C SER A 415 -29.80 -61.59 -8.32
N GLU A 416 -29.81 -62.81 -7.78
CA GLU A 416 -28.60 -63.59 -7.42
C GLU A 416 -27.59 -63.78 -8.56
N ASP A 417 -28.05 -63.80 -9.82
CA ASP A 417 -27.18 -63.91 -11.00
C ASP A 417 -26.53 -62.58 -11.42
N ASP A 418 -26.92 -61.44 -10.82
CA ASP A 418 -26.39 -60.12 -11.16
C ASP A 418 -25.20 -59.75 -10.27
N GLU A 419 -24.22 -59.05 -10.83
CA GLU A 419 -23.09 -58.52 -10.07
C GLU A 419 -23.07 -56.99 -10.09
N LEU A 420 -22.77 -56.40 -8.93
CA LEU A 420 -22.55 -54.97 -8.78
C LEU A 420 -21.14 -54.73 -8.26
N ARG A 421 -20.44 -53.79 -8.88
CA ARG A 421 -19.12 -53.35 -8.45
C ARG A 421 -19.00 -51.84 -8.59
N VAL A 422 -18.84 -51.16 -7.46
CA VAL A 422 -18.78 -49.69 -7.37
C VAL A 422 -17.47 -49.30 -6.71
N PRO A 423 -16.67 -48.39 -7.30
CA PRO A 423 -15.45 -47.93 -6.68
C PRO A 423 -15.79 -47.06 -5.47
N TYR A 424 -14.91 -47.05 -4.46
CA TYR A 424 -15.01 -46.07 -3.39
C TYR A 424 -14.76 -44.69 -3.97
N VAL A 425 -15.66 -43.75 -3.72
CA VAL A 425 -15.52 -42.38 -4.22
C VAL A 425 -15.30 -41.45 -3.04
N LYS A 426 -14.29 -40.59 -3.15
CA LYS A 426 -13.98 -39.59 -2.15
C LYS A 426 -13.65 -38.26 -2.83
N VAL A 427 -14.34 -37.21 -2.41
CA VAL A 427 -14.00 -35.82 -2.73
C VAL A 427 -13.85 -35.08 -1.42
N ASN A 428 -12.71 -34.45 -1.20
CA ASN A 428 -12.49 -33.60 -0.02
C ASN A 428 -11.65 -32.41 -0.43
N GLY A 429 -12.26 -31.23 -0.43
CA GLY A 429 -11.54 -30.01 -0.65
C GLY A 429 -12.42 -28.79 -0.79
N MET A 430 -11.78 -27.69 -1.16
CA MET A 430 -12.38 -26.38 -1.33
C MET A 430 -12.27 -25.95 -2.79
N ILE A 431 -13.36 -25.40 -3.30
CA ILE A 431 -13.45 -24.72 -4.59
C ILE A 431 -13.45 -23.22 -4.30
N ASN A 432 -12.59 -22.46 -4.98
CA ASN A 432 -12.69 -21.01 -5.04
C ASN A 432 -13.18 -20.57 -6.43
N TYR A 433 -14.29 -19.84 -6.48
CA TYR A 433 -14.88 -19.31 -7.70
C TYR A 433 -14.28 -17.94 -8.05
N ASN A 434 -12.98 -17.91 -8.33
CA ASN A 434 -12.22 -16.71 -8.68
C ASN A 434 -12.82 -15.90 -9.86
N GLN A 435 -13.63 -16.54 -10.70
CA GLN A 435 -14.28 -15.87 -11.82
C GLN A 435 -15.36 -14.88 -11.37
N LEU A 436 -15.96 -15.10 -10.21
CA LEU A 436 -16.96 -14.23 -9.59
C LEU A 436 -16.31 -13.11 -8.76
N TYR A 437 -15.03 -13.23 -8.45
CA TYR A 437 -14.31 -12.32 -7.59
C TYR A 437 -14.12 -10.93 -8.22
N ASP A 438 -14.25 -9.87 -7.42
CA ASP A 438 -14.17 -8.46 -7.81
C ASP A 438 -15.19 -8.07 -8.90
N LYS A 439 -16.28 -8.83 -9.00
CA LYS A 439 -17.37 -8.54 -9.93
C LYS A 439 -18.42 -7.67 -9.26
N LYS A 440 -18.56 -6.45 -9.75
CA LYS A 440 -19.61 -5.52 -9.31
C LYS A 440 -20.96 -5.98 -9.84
N ILE A 441 -21.95 -6.06 -8.96
CA ILE A 441 -23.32 -6.42 -9.29
C ILE A 441 -24.02 -5.16 -9.82
N LYS A 442 -24.62 -5.24 -11.00
CA LYS A 442 -25.41 -4.14 -11.57
C LYS A 442 -26.66 -3.89 -10.73
N ASN A 443 -27.14 -2.65 -10.74
CA ASN A 443 -28.34 -2.22 -10.00
C ASN A 443 -28.30 -2.46 -8.47
N SER A 444 -27.13 -2.77 -7.90
CA SER A 444 -26.93 -3.05 -6.48
C SER A 444 -26.37 -1.86 -5.67
N LYS A 445 -26.37 -0.65 -6.26
CA LYS A 445 -25.73 0.55 -5.69
C LYS A 445 -24.21 0.40 -5.43
N GLY A 446 -23.55 -0.49 -6.17
CA GLY A 446 -22.09 -0.66 -6.12
C GLY A 446 -21.60 -1.78 -5.22
N LEU A 447 -22.48 -2.74 -4.90
CA LEU A 447 -22.11 -3.99 -4.26
C LEU A 447 -21.27 -4.83 -5.22
N TYR A 448 -20.17 -5.41 -4.76
CA TYR A 448 -19.33 -6.32 -5.51
C TYR A 448 -19.13 -7.63 -4.76
N ILE A 449 -18.91 -8.69 -5.51
CA ILE A 449 -18.61 -10.01 -4.95
C ILE A 449 -17.14 -10.00 -4.51
N TYR A 450 -16.92 -10.09 -3.21
CA TYR A 450 -15.61 -10.05 -2.58
C TYR A 450 -14.98 -11.43 -2.46
N ASP A 451 -15.73 -12.48 -2.14
CA ASP A 451 -15.18 -13.84 -2.06
C ASP A 451 -16.27 -14.89 -2.25
N VAL A 452 -15.96 -16.00 -2.91
CA VAL A 452 -16.90 -17.11 -3.11
C VAL A 452 -16.14 -18.43 -3.03
N ILE A 453 -16.33 -19.13 -1.92
CA ILE A 453 -15.70 -20.42 -1.67
C ILE A 453 -16.76 -21.49 -1.40
N GLN A 454 -16.45 -22.74 -1.73
CA GLN A 454 -17.29 -23.88 -1.40
C GLN A 454 -16.43 -25.05 -0.93
N ASN A 455 -16.63 -25.46 0.32
CA ASN A 455 -16.04 -26.67 0.87
C ASN A 455 -16.96 -27.85 0.53
N VAL A 456 -16.37 -28.96 0.09
CA VAL A 456 -17.08 -30.19 -0.28
C VAL A 456 -16.36 -31.39 0.32
N ASN A 457 -17.12 -32.19 1.06
CA ASN A 457 -16.73 -33.49 1.60
C ASN A 457 -17.76 -34.51 1.14
N PHE A 458 -17.38 -35.40 0.24
CA PHE A 458 -18.21 -36.47 -0.27
C PHE A 458 -17.49 -37.81 -0.11
N TYR A 459 -18.20 -38.82 0.38
CA TYR A 459 -17.70 -40.18 0.52
C TYR A 459 -18.79 -41.17 0.12
N LEU A 460 -18.46 -42.13 -0.73
CA LEU A 460 -19.30 -43.27 -1.07
C LEU A 460 -18.51 -44.56 -0.82
N ASN A 461 -19.05 -45.45 0.01
CA ASN A 461 -18.43 -46.72 0.41
C ASN A 461 -19.47 -47.83 0.57
N GLU A 462 -19.09 -48.98 1.13
CA GLU A 462 -19.96 -50.14 1.28
C GLU A 462 -21.16 -49.95 2.21
N ARG A 463 -21.09 -48.94 3.10
CA ARG A 463 -22.13 -48.66 4.10
C ARG A 463 -23.12 -47.61 3.63
N GLY A 464 -22.68 -46.69 2.77
CA GLY A 464 -23.52 -45.60 2.30
C GLY A 464 -22.75 -44.42 1.75
N CYS A 465 -23.37 -43.25 1.85
CA CYS A 465 -22.91 -42.00 1.26
C CYS A 465 -23.00 -40.84 2.25
N ASN A 466 -21.93 -40.10 2.43
CA ASN A 466 -21.92 -38.88 3.23
C ASN A 466 -21.57 -37.69 2.35
N LEU A 467 -22.40 -36.65 2.35
CA LEU A 467 -22.16 -35.37 1.71
C LEU A 467 -22.24 -34.27 2.76
N SER A 468 -21.17 -33.49 2.89
CA SER A 468 -21.18 -32.23 3.63
C SER A 468 -20.59 -31.14 2.74
N SER A 469 -21.33 -30.07 2.55
CA SER A 469 -20.87 -28.92 1.79
C SER A 469 -21.22 -27.62 2.47
N LYS A 470 -20.34 -26.62 2.34
CA LYS A 470 -20.58 -25.24 2.77
C LYS A 470 -20.10 -24.29 1.69
N ALA A 471 -21.03 -23.56 1.07
CA ALA A 471 -20.73 -22.40 0.25
C ALA A 471 -20.75 -21.14 1.13
N THR A 472 -19.74 -20.29 0.97
CA THR A 472 -19.65 -18.97 1.59
C THR A 472 -19.48 -17.95 0.49
N MET A 473 -20.43 -17.02 0.41
CA MET A 473 -20.42 -15.91 -0.54
C MET A 473 -20.36 -14.60 0.23
N VAL A 474 -19.37 -13.77 -0.07
CA VAL A 474 -19.15 -12.48 0.57
C VAL A 474 -19.29 -11.40 -0.47
N THR A 475 -20.09 -10.39 -0.17
CA THR A 475 -20.25 -9.17 -0.95
C THR A 475 -19.93 -7.97 -0.09
N GLU A 476 -19.34 -6.95 -0.70
CA GLU A 476 -18.90 -5.73 -0.03
C GLU A 476 -19.27 -4.52 -0.90
N TYR A 477 -19.25 -3.31 -0.34
CA TYR A 477 -19.25 -2.04 -1.08
C TYR A 477 -17.83 -1.48 -1.11
N MET A 478 -17.35 -1.07 -2.29
CA MET A 478 -16.02 -0.45 -2.40
C MET A 478 -16.12 0.97 -1.84
N GLY A 479 -15.82 1.11 -0.55
CA GLY A 479 -15.94 2.38 0.16
C GLY A 479 -17.36 2.70 0.63
N ILE A 480 -17.44 3.63 1.57
CA ILE A 480 -18.67 4.15 2.17
C ILE A 480 -19.63 4.55 1.04
N GLY A 481 -20.76 3.86 0.92
CA GLY A 481 -21.77 4.15 -0.11
C GLY A 481 -22.15 5.63 -0.12
N GLN A 482 -22.43 6.20 -1.29
CA GLN A 482 -22.70 7.64 -1.46
C GLN A 482 -23.86 8.16 -0.58
N ASP A 483 -24.76 7.27 -0.14
CA ASP A 483 -25.90 7.59 0.72
C ASP A 483 -25.67 7.30 2.21
N THR A 484 -24.54 6.71 2.60
CA THR A 484 -24.23 6.41 4.00
C THR A 484 -23.97 7.71 4.75
N LYS A 485 -24.72 7.93 5.84
CA LYS A 485 -24.63 9.14 6.66
C LYS A 485 -24.01 8.81 8.02
N TYR A 486 -22.85 9.39 8.30
CA TYR A 486 -22.28 9.39 9.64
C TYR A 486 -22.86 10.56 10.44
N CYS A 487 -23.73 10.23 11.40
CA CYS A 487 -24.42 11.23 12.22
C CYS A 487 -23.71 11.40 13.57
N TYR A 488 -22.45 11.84 13.56
CA TYR A 488 -21.67 12.05 14.78
C TYR A 488 -21.89 13.46 15.32
N PHE A 489 -22.25 13.55 16.60
CA PHE A 489 -22.40 14.81 17.33
C PHE A 489 -21.15 15.07 18.19
N GLN A 490 -20.00 15.19 17.52
CA GLN A 490 -18.68 15.36 18.18
C GLN A 490 -18.23 16.82 18.26
N ASP A 491 -18.92 17.72 17.54
CA ASP A 491 -18.68 19.17 17.51
C ASP A 491 -19.95 19.92 17.92
N THR A 492 -19.99 21.25 17.76
CA THR A 492 -21.16 22.06 18.11
C THR A 492 -22.46 21.55 17.48
N PHE A 493 -23.49 21.29 18.29
CA PHE A 493 -24.82 20.88 17.83
C PHE A 493 -25.94 21.57 18.61
N ILE A 494 -27.19 21.47 18.12
CA ILE A 494 -28.35 22.10 18.74
C ILE A 494 -29.42 21.04 18.98
N ILE A 495 -29.89 20.94 20.22
CA ILE A 495 -31.02 20.11 20.63
C ILE A 495 -32.27 20.97 20.60
N PHE A 496 -33.31 20.50 19.93
CA PHE A 496 -34.66 21.02 20.07
C PHE A 496 -35.59 19.92 20.60
N MET A 497 -36.44 20.23 21.55
CA MET A 497 -37.56 19.35 21.91
C MET A 497 -38.87 20.07 21.60
N LYS A 498 -39.76 19.36 20.91
CA LYS A 498 -41.08 19.84 20.51
C LYS A 498 -42.09 18.71 20.67
N GLU A 499 -43.34 19.06 20.89
CA GLU A 499 -44.43 18.08 20.77
C GLU A 499 -44.52 17.59 19.31
N LYS A 500 -44.88 16.31 19.10
CA LYS A 500 -44.87 15.65 17.78
C LYS A 500 -45.56 16.50 16.69
N ASN A 501 -46.69 17.11 17.03
CA ASN A 501 -47.53 17.91 16.12
C ASN A 501 -47.45 19.43 16.39
N SER A 502 -46.56 19.89 17.26
CA SER A 502 -46.33 21.33 17.46
C SER A 502 -45.35 21.86 16.41
N ASP A 503 -45.66 23.06 15.90
CA ASP A 503 -44.78 23.83 15.00
C ASP A 503 -43.64 24.56 15.76
N LYS A 504 -43.70 24.57 17.10
CA LYS A 504 -42.70 25.23 17.95
C LYS A 504 -42.04 24.25 18.93
N PRO A 505 -40.71 24.33 19.12
CA PRO A 505 -40.06 23.66 20.23
C PRO A 505 -40.40 24.32 21.56
N TYR A 506 -40.54 23.51 22.61
CA TYR A 506 -40.63 23.98 23.99
C TYR A 506 -39.26 24.03 24.69
N PHE A 507 -38.23 23.41 24.09
CA PHE A 507 -36.86 23.45 24.57
C PHE A 507 -35.87 23.60 23.41
N ALA A 508 -34.82 24.40 23.61
CA ALA A 508 -33.71 24.54 22.70
C ALA A 508 -32.40 24.68 23.50
N LEU A 509 -31.37 23.91 23.16
CA LEU A 509 -30.04 23.98 23.76
C LEU A 509 -28.98 23.91 22.68
N LYS A 510 -28.06 24.87 22.64
CA LYS A 510 -26.84 24.78 21.85
C LYS A 510 -25.76 24.14 22.71
N VAL A 511 -25.22 23.02 22.24
CA VAL A 511 -24.10 22.31 22.85
C VAL A 511 -22.84 22.72 22.07
N ASP A 512 -22.05 23.64 22.62
CA ASP A 512 -20.82 24.17 21.98
C ASP A 512 -19.58 24.16 22.88
N ASN A 513 -19.71 23.57 24.07
CA ASN A 513 -18.65 23.41 25.07
C ASN A 513 -18.89 22.13 25.88
N ASN A 514 -17.89 21.71 26.65
CA ASN A 514 -17.92 20.48 27.44
C ASN A 514 -18.39 20.66 28.90
N ASP A 515 -18.74 21.87 29.33
CA ASP A 515 -19.19 22.11 30.71
C ASP A 515 -20.62 21.60 30.94
N ILE A 516 -21.42 21.56 29.87
CA ILE A 516 -22.79 21.04 29.85
C ILE A 516 -22.88 19.57 29.44
N LEU A 517 -21.73 18.94 29.13
CA LEU A 517 -21.65 17.53 28.80
C LEU A 517 -21.36 16.73 30.07
N GLU A 518 -22.02 15.59 30.20
CA GLU A 518 -21.75 14.66 31.29
C GLU A 518 -20.35 14.08 31.12
N LYS A 519 -19.48 14.35 32.10
CA LYS A 519 -18.12 13.84 32.12
C LYS A 519 -18.18 12.43 32.70
N ILE A 520 -17.39 11.52 32.13
CA ILE A 520 -17.19 10.20 32.72
C ILE A 520 -16.57 10.42 34.10
N GLU A 521 -17.22 9.94 35.16
CA GLU A 521 -16.59 9.88 36.48
C GLU A 521 -15.42 8.88 36.40
N GLU A 522 -14.21 9.37 36.71
CA GLU A 522 -13.06 8.51 36.92
C GLU A 522 -13.25 7.77 38.23
N THR A 523 -13.80 6.56 38.14
CA THR A 523 -13.77 5.60 39.24
C THR A 523 -12.41 4.91 39.24
N ASP A 524 -11.80 4.74 40.41
CA ASP A 524 -10.58 3.92 40.56
C ASP A 524 -10.80 2.43 40.22
N GLU A 525 -12.06 2.03 40.03
CA GLU A 525 -12.45 0.69 39.65
C GLU A 525 -12.12 0.41 38.17
N PRO A 526 -11.41 -0.71 37.88
CA PRO A 526 -11.12 -1.11 36.52
C PRO A 526 -12.41 -1.40 35.74
N LYS A 527 -12.48 -0.94 34.48
CA LYS A 527 -13.63 -1.19 33.60
C LYS A 527 -13.39 -2.39 32.73
N ILE A 528 -14.39 -3.24 32.61
CA ILE A 528 -14.34 -4.37 31.68
C ILE A 528 -15.04 -3.96 30.39
N PHE A 529 -14.40 -4.23 29.25
CA PHE A 529 -14.99 -4.04 27.94
C PHE A 529 -14.82 -5.29 27.09
N ASP A 530 -15.92 -5.76 26.50
CA ASP A 530 -15.88 -6.83 25.52
C ASP A 530 -15.56 -6.26 24.13
N SER A 531 -14.29 -6.38 23.73
CA SER A 531 -13.82 -5.85 22.45
C SER A 531 -14.23 -6.66 21.23
N THR A 532 -15.00 -7.75 21.41
CA THR A 532 -15.66 -8.45 20.31
C THR A 532 -16.71 -7.61 19.59
N THR A 533 -17.24 -6.57 20.25
CA THR A 533 -18.30 -5.71 19.72
C THR A 533 -17.78 -4.48 18.95
N LEU A 534 -16.47 -4.18 19.02
CA LEU A 534 -15.86 -3.08 18.30
C LEU A 534 -15.52 -3.51 16.87
N ALA A 535 -16.44 -3.20 15.94
CA ALA A 535 -16.41 -3.56 14.52
C ALA A 535 -15.22 -3.05 13.67
N ASP A 536 -14.14 -2.53 14.27
CA ASP A 536 -13.06 -1.84 13.55
C ASP A 536 -11.65 -2.45 13.71
N ARG A 537 -11.49 -3.62 14.35
CA ARG A 537 -10.16 -4.29 14.43
C ARG A 537 -10.20 -5.79 14.12
N GLU A 538 -10.85 -6.18 13.03
CA GLU A 538 -11.01 -7.61 12.66
C GLU A 538 -9.78 -8.30 12.03
N LYS A 539 -8.66 -7.61 11.75
CA LYS A 539 -7.54 -8.28 11.05
C LYS A 539 -6.58 -9.10 11.94
N TYR A 540 -6.62 -8.91 13.27
CA TYR A 540 -5.62 -9.54 14.17
C TYR A 540 -6.13 -10.74 14.97
N TYR A 541 -7.46 -10.90 15.14
CA TYR A 541 -8.01 -11.88 16.08
C TYR A 541 -8.61 -13.14 15.42
N SER A 542 -8.76 -13.17 14.09
CA SER A 542 -9.32 -14.33 13.36
C SER A 542 -8.50 -15.62 13.48
N LYS A 543 -7.23 -15.53 13.91
CA LYS A 543 -6.37 -16.70 14.18
C LYS A 543 -6.75 -17.49 15.45
N TYR A 544 -7.70 -16.97 16.25
CA TYR A 544 -8.12 -17.54 17.55
C TYR A 544 -9.58 -18.00 17.58
N LEU A 545 -10.20 -18.25 16.43
CA LEU A 545 -11.60 -18.67 16.33
C LEU A 545 -11.70 -20.16 15.94
N GLN A 546 -11.38 -21.07 16.87
CA GLN A 546 -11.83 -22.46 16.78
C GLN A 546 -12.95 -22.66 17.81
N GLY A 547 -14.03 -23.37 17.44
CA GLY A 547 -15.13 -23.65 18.37
C GLY A 547 -14.67 -24.47 19.58
N GLY A 548 -15.18 -24.16 20.77
CA GLY A 548 -14.89 -24.87 22.02
C GLY A 548 -14.94 -23.99 23.26
N GLU A 549 -15.09 -24.62 24.43
CA GLU A 549 -14.93 -23.97 25.74
C GLU A 549 -13.45 -23.57 25.94
N TYR A 550 -13.19 -22.34 26.37
CA TYR A 550 -11.82 -21.87 26.62
C TYR A 550 -11.62 -21.57 28.11
N LYS A 551 -10.78 -22.36 28.79
CA LYS A 551 -10.34 -22.08 30.16
C LYS A 551 -9.50 -20.81 30.17
N PHE A 552 -9.97 -19.77 30.84
CA PHE A 552 -9.25 -18.49 30.92
C PHE A 552 -8.65 -18.21 32.30
N PHE A 553 -9.20 -18.82 33.36
CA PHE A 553 -8.70 -18.62 34.72
C PHE A 553 -8.96 -19.85 35.59
N GLU A 554 -8.20 -20.01 36.66
CA GLU A 554 -8.47 -20.99 37.70
C GLU A 554 -8.03 -20.45 39.06
N ASP A 555 -8.82 -20.73 40.09
CA ASP A 555 -8.48 -20.45 41.49
C ASP A 555 -8.25 -21.77 42.24
N GLU A 556 -8.16 -21.73 43.57
CA GLU A 556 -7.91 -22.92 44.40
C GLU A 556 -9.04 -23.96 44.32
N LYS A 557 -10.26 -23.56 43.96
CA LYS A 557 -11.47 -24.39 44.03
C LYS A 557 -12.16 -24.60 42.68
N TYR A 558 -12.02 -23.66 41.75
CA TYR A 558 -12.76 -23.64 40.50
C TYR A 558 -11.87 -23.35 39.28
N GLU A 559 -12.31 -23.84 38.12
CA GLU A 559 -11.81 -23.49 36.81
C GLU A 559 -12.87 -22.70 36.04
N TYR A 560 -12.48 -21.61 35.39
CA TYR A 560 -13.39 -20.69 34.70
C TYR A 560 -13.17 -20.72 33.19
N TYR A 561 -14.28 -20.83 32.45
CA TYR A 561 -14.32 -21.03 31.01
C TYR A 561 -15.22 -19.99 30.33
N TYR A 562 -14.79 -19.47 29.18
CA TYR A 562 -15.68 -18.72 28.32
C TYR A 562 -16.55 -19.66 27.47
N PRO A 563 -17.84 -19.33 27.24
CA PRO A 563 -18.75 -20.13 26.42
C PRO A 563 -18.30 -20.31 24.97
N SER A 564 -17.53 -19.36 24.44
CA SER A 564 -16.93 -19.43 23.11
C SER A 564 -15.57 -18.73 23.08
N GLN A 565 -14.70 -19.07 22.12
CA GLN A 565 -13.44 -18.34 21.91
C GLN A 565 -13.64 -16.90 21.41
N LYS A 566 -14.86 -16.47 21.03
CA LYS A 566 -15.13 -15.07 20.68
C LYS A 566 -14.85 -14.18 21.90
N THR A 567 -15.24 -14.57 23.11
CA THR A 567 -15.03 -13.83 24.37
C THR A 567 -13.58 -13.75 24.86
N LYS A 568 -12.59 -14.21 24.08
CA LYS A 568 -11.16 -14.14 24.43
C LYS A 568 -10.57 -12.71 24.43
N VAL A 569 -11.38 -11.71 24.09
CA VAL A 569 -10.96 -10.31 23.96
C VAL A 569 -11.68 -9.39 24.95
N VAL A 570 -12.07 -9.94 26.10
CA VAL A 570 -12.53 -9.14 27.24
C VAL A 570 -11.31 -8.48 27.88
N MET A 571 -11.24 -7.15 27.74
CA MET A 571 -10.13 -6.34 28.20
C MET A 571 -10.52 -5.61 29.48
N VAL A 572 -9.56 -5.45 30.38
CA VAL A 572 -9.68 -4.62 31.57
C VAL A 572 -8.90 -3.34 31.33
N TYR A 573 -9.59 -2.22 31.46
CA TYR A 573 -9.03 -0.88 31.41
C TYR A 573 -8.84 -0.38 32.84
N PHE A 574 -7.59 -0.18 33.21
CA PHE A 574 -7.22 0.40 34.50
C PHE A 574 -7.16 1.93 34.40
N PRO A 575 -7.48 2.67 35.48
CA PRO A 575 -7.45 4.13 35.50
C PRO A 575 -6.09 4.74 35.12
N ASN A 576 -4.99 4.01 35.35
CA ASN A 576 -3.63 4.43 34.98
C ASN A 576 -3.30 4.27 33.48
N GLY A 577 -4.30 3.97 32.64
CA GLY A 577 -4.16 3.79 31.20
C GLY A 577 -3.60 2.42 30.78
N VAL A 578 -3.34 1.52 31.74
CA VAL A 578 -2.94 0.15 31.42
C VAL A 578 -4.16 -0.63 30.95
N THR A 579 -3.99 -1.36 29.85
CA THR A 579 -4.99 -2.32 29.36
C THR A 579 -4.37 -3.71 29.33
N MET A 580 -5.08 -4.72 29.82
CA MET A 580 -4.69 -6.12 29.71
C MET A 580 -5.93 -7.01 29.60
N THR A 581 -5.73 -8.28 29.26
CA THR A 581 -6.84 -9.23 29.22
C THR A 581 -7.38 -9.52 30.62
N VAL A 582 -8.66 -9.89 30.73
CA VAL A 582 -9.25 -10.36 31.99
C VAL A 582 -8.44 -11.53 32.59
N GLU A 583 -7.99 -12.46 31.75
CA GLU A 583 -7.13 -13.57 32.15
C GLU A 583 -5.83 -13.08 32.82
N GLU A 584 -5.12 -12.13 32.21
CA GLU A 584 -3.90 -11.56 32.78
C GLU A 584 -4.17 -10.76 34.06
N ALA A 585 -5.27 -10.00 34.11
CA ALA A 585 -5.65 -9.21 35.27
C ALA A 585 -6.00 -10.10 36.47
N LEU A 586 -6.74 -11.19 36.25
CA LEU A 586 -7.06 -12.19 37.29
C LEU A 586 -5.81 -12.93 37.76
N LYS A 587 -4.95 -13.38 36.83
CA LYS A 587 -3.67 -14.04 37.16
C LYS A 587 -2.72 -13.16 37.96
N GLN A 588 -2.75 -11.84 37.73
CA GLN A 588 -1.96 -10.86 38.47
C GLN A 588 -2.65 -10.39 39.76
N GLY A 589 -3.84 -10.91 40.09
CA GLY A 589 -4.62 -10.51 41.27
C GLY A 589 -5.08 -9.05 41.24
N LYS A 590 -5.17 -8.44 40.05
CA LYS A 590 -5.55 -7.02 39.88
C LYS A 590 -7.05 -6.79 39.83
N ILE A 591 -7.83 -7.83 39.59
CA ILE A 591 -9.30 -7.85 39.63
C ILE A 591 -9.77 -9.16 40.26
N SER A 592 -11.02 -9.21 40.72
CA SER A 592 -11.69 -10.45 41.16
C SER A 592 -12.73 -10.90 40.14
N MET A 593 -13.22 -12.14 40.31
CA MET A 593 -14.35 -12.65 39.52
C MET A 593 -15.63 -11.83 39.72
N ASP A 594 -15.82 -11.18 40.88
CA ASP A 594 -16.99 -10.33 41.14
C ASP A 594 -17.09 -9.15 40.16
N LEU A 595 -15.94 -8.70 39.63
CA LEU A 595 -15.91 -7.64 38.63
C LEU A 595 -16.51 -8.14 37.29
N LEU A 596 -16.31 -9.40 36.93
CA LEU A 596 -16.93 -9.99 35.73
C LEU A 596 -18.44 -10.10 35.91
N ASP A 597 -18.89 -10.53 37.09
CA ASP A 597 -20.31 -10.64 37.43
C ASP A 597 -21.00 -9.27 37.35
N LYS A 598 -20.35 -8.23 37.87
CA LYS A 598 -20.85 -6.85 37.84
C LYS A 598 -21.05 -6.32 36.41
N TYR A 599 -20.21 -6.75 35.46
CA TYR A 599 -20.29 -6.35 34.06
C TYR A 599 -21.05 -7.37 33.19
N GLU A 600 -21.75 -8.31 33.82
CA GLU A 600 -22.57 -9.34 33.14
C GLU A 600 -21.79 -10.14 32.08
N ILE A 601 -20.49 -10.37 32.32
CA ILE A 601 -19.65 -11.15 31.41
C ILE A 601 -20.01 -12.63 31.53
N GLU A 602 -20.39 -13.25 30.43
CA GLU A 602 -20.79 -14.66 30.42
C GLU A 602 -19.57 -15.59 30.58
N TYR A 603 -19.59 -16.43 31.61
CA TYR A 603 -18.61 -17.48 31.83
C TYR A 603 -19.24 -18.69 32.54
N PHE A 604 -18.61 -19.86 32.40
CA PHE A 604 -18.93 -21.05 33.17
C PHE A 604 -17.81 -21.35 34.17
N LYS A 605 -18.15 -21.87 35.35
CA LYS A 605 -17.17 -22.37 36.31
C LYS A 605 -17.38 -23.86 36.58
N LYS A 606 -16.28 -24.61 36.69
CA LYS A 606 -16.24 -26.05 37.00
C LYS A 606 -15.48 -26.24 38.31
N GLU A 607 -15.97 -27.08 39.22
CA GLU A 607 -15.26 -27.42 40.46
C GLU A 607 -14.09 -28.37 40.13
N LYS A 608 -12.94 -28.15 40.79
CA LYS A 608 -11.70 -28.90 40.57
C LYS A 608 -11.71 -30.32 41.14
#